data_AF-A0A6J4YMV2-F1
#
_entry.id   AF-A0A6J4YMV2-F1
#
_cell.length_a   1.000
_cell.length_b   1.000
_cell.length_c   1.000
_cell.angle_alpha   90.00
_cell.angle_beta   90.00
_cell.angle_gamma   90.00
#
_symmetry.space_group_name_H-M   'P 1'
#
loop_
_entity.id
_entity.type
_entity.pdbx_description
1 polymer ?
#
loop_
_entity_poly.entity_id
_entity_poly.type
_entity_poly.pdbx_seq_one_letter_code
_entity_poly.pdbx_strand_id
1 'polypeptide(L)'
;MHPENAGGYACLIELEEVNRKKHKYLLDSGWSYKWTDECFKREGIDKMLENREIEALFISHEHFDHFWGLPVTLKYDPTITMYIPEGFYPEGLQYIKDSGHKGKVIKVKAGLNPVIPGMASFVFAIPIICRVYGEQSL
;
A
#
# COMPACT_ATOMS: atom_id res chain seq x y z
N MET A 1 2.70 -20.50 6.93
CA MET A 1 2.50 -19.43 7.93
C MET A 1 3.76 -19.37 8.80
N HIS A 2 4.48 -18.23 8.83
CA HIS A 2 5.64 -18.07 9.70
C HIS A 2 5.15 -17.71 11.11
N PRO A 3 5.69 -18.31 12.20
CA PRO A 3 5.19 -18.07 13.56
C PRO A 3 5.21 -16.59 14.00
N GLU A 4 6.09 -15.79 13.41
CA GLU A 4 6.25 -14.35 13.71
C GLU A 4 5.48 -13.44 12.74
N ASN A 5 4.77 -14.00 11.75
CA ASN A 5 3.93 -13.24 10.82
C ASN A 5 2.44 -13.53 11.09
N ALA A 6 1.71 -12.54 11.59
CA ALA A 6 0.27 -12.63 11.82
C ALA A 6 -0.57 -12.59 10.53
N GLY A 7 0.00 -13.02 9.40
CA GLY A 7 -0.64 -12.95 8.08
C GLY A 7 -0.39 -11.66 7.30
N GLY A 8 0.60 -10.86 7.69
CA GLY A 8 0.91 -9.58 7.04
C GLY A 8 1.15 -9.72 5.53
N TYR A 9 0.54 -8.82 4.77
CA TYR A 9 0.53 -8.80 3.31
C TYR A 9 1.13 -7.51 2.74
N ALA A 10 2.03 -7.67 1.78
CA ALA A 10 2.52 -6.63 0.90
C ALA A 10 2.90 -7.28 -0.44
N CYS A 11 2.62 -6.63 -1.56
CA CYS A 11 2.81 -7.20 -2.88
C CYS A 11 3.35 -6.16 -3.86
N LEU A 12 4.47 -6.47 -4.51
CA LEU A 12 4.97 -5.71 -5.65
C LEU A 12 4.17 -6.09 -6.90
N ILE A 13 3.59 -5.09 -7.56
CA ILE A 13 2.89 -5.23 -8.82
C ILE A 13 3.76 -4.61 -9.91
N GLU A 14 4.17 -5.43 -10.87
CA GLU A 14 4.87 -4.97 -12.07
C GLU A 14 3.96 -5.08 -13.28
N LEU A 15 3.80 -3.98 -14.01
CA LEU A 15 3.04 -3.92 -15.26
C LEU A 15 3.97 -3.52 -16.40
N GLU A 16 3.83 -4.16 -17.56
CA GLU A 16 4.50 -3.75 -18.79
C GLU A 16 3.45 -3.28 -19.81
N GLU A 17 3.54 -2.02 -20.22
CA GLU A 17 2.73 -1.47 -21.31
C GLU A 17 3.16 -2.07 -22.67
N VAL A 18 2.31 -1.96 -23.69
CA VAL A 18 2.61 -2.41 -25.07
C VAL A 18 3.89 -1.78 -25.63
N ASN A 19 4.23 -0.56 -25.20
CA ASN A 19 5.45 0.16 -25.59
C ASN A 19 6.70 -0.26 -24.78
N ARG A 20 6.61 -1.32 -23.95
CA ARG A 20 7.65 -1.83 -23.03
C ARG A 20 8.00 -0.92 -21.86
N LYS A 21 7.22 0.14 -21.63
CA LYS A 21 7.35 0.93 -20.41
C LYS A 21 6.88 0.07 -19.24
N LYS A 22 7.75 -0.08 -18.24
CA LYS A 22 7.46 -0.82 -17.02
C LYS A 22 6.99 0.13 -15.93
N HIS A 23 6.02 -0.34 -15.17
CA HIS A 23 5.50 0.33 -14.00
C HIS A 23 5.64 -0.57 -12.78
N LYS A 24 5.94 0.02 -11.63
CA LYS A 24 5.97 -0.69 -10.35
C LYS A 24 5.08 0.00 -9.33
N TYR A 25 4.23 -0.78 -8.67
CA TYR A 25 3.37 -0.33 -7.58
C TYR A 25 3.51 -1.27 -6.40
N LEU A 26 3.30 -0.76 -5.20
CA LEU A 26 3.22 -1.56 -3.99
C LEU A 26 1.76 -1.61 -3.53
N LEU A 27 1.23 -2.81 -3.31
CA LEU A 27 -0.06 -3.03 -2.68
C LEU A 27 0.19 -3.48 -1.23
N ASP A 28 -0.27 -2.68 -0.29
CA ASP A 28 -0.13 -2.84 1.16
C ASP A 28 1.31 -2.82 1.68
N SER A 29 1.43 -2.82 3.01
CA SER A 29 2.68 -2.59 3.73
C SER A 29 2.92 -3.58 4.88
N GLY A 30 2.17 -4.67 4.94
CA GLY A 30 2.31 -5.71 5.96
C GLY A 30 1.90 -5.26 7.36
N TRP A 31 2.42 -5.97 8.37
CA TRP A 31 1.97 -5.86 9.77
C TRP A 31 3.10 -5.42 10.73
N SER A 32 4.04 -6.31 11.02
CA SER A 32 5.12 -6.15 12.01
C SER A 32 6.30 -5.44 11.39
N TYR A 33 6.84 -4.45 12.10
CA TYR A 33 7.91 -3.63 11.56
C TYR A 33 9.16 -4.46 11.25
N LYS A 34 9.55 -5.36 12.15
CA LYS A 34 10.71 -6.23 11.95
C LYS A 34 10.48 -7.16 10.77
N TRP A 35 9.34 -7.85 10.72
CA TRP A 35 9.04 -8.82 9.68
C TRP A 35 8.91 -8.16 8.30
N THR A 36 8.19 -7.03 8.21
CA THR A 36 8.09 -6.25 6.97
C THR A 36 9.46 -5.77 6.51
N ASP A 37 10.33 -5.28 7.40
CA ASP A 37 11.68 -4.81 7.04
C ASP A 37 12.57 -5.94 6.52
N GLU A 38 12.51 -7.12 7.15
CA GLU A 38 13.23 -8.32 6.72
C GLU A 38 12.73 -8.82 5.35
N CYS A 39 11.42 -8.87 5.14
CA CYS A 39 10.85 -9.20 3.84
C CYS A 39 11.25 -8.19 2.76
N PHE A 40 11.17 -6.89 3.04
CA PHE A 40 11.52 -5.87 2.06
C PHE A 40 12.99 -5.96 1.63
N LYS A 41 13.90 -6.16 2.59
CA LYS A 41 15.32 -6.39 2.29
C LYS A 41 15.57 -7.68 1.50
N ARG A 42 14.87 -8.75 1.85
CA ARG A 42 15.03 -10.06 1.18
C ARG A 42 14.57 -10.00 -0.28
N GLU A 43 13.45 -9.33 -0.53
CA GLU A 43 12.85 -9.23 -1.88
C GLU A 43 13.36 -7.99 -2.67
N GLY A 44 14.19 -7.13 -2.07
CA GLY A 44 14.75 -5.91 -2.70
C GLY A 44 13.79 -4.71 -2.77
N ILE A 45 12.64 -4.77 -2.09
CA ILE A 45 11.65 -3.68 -2.02
C ILE A 45 12.22 -2.46 -1.31
N ASP A 46 13.07 -2.65 -0.30
CA ASP A 46 13.76 -1.57 0.40
C ASP A 46 14.56 -0.69 -0.59
N LYS A 47 15.32 -1.32 -1.48
CA LYS A 47 16.10 -0.63 -2.52
C LYS A 47 15.25 0.00 -3.59
N MET A 48 14.18 -0.67 -4.03
CA MET A 48 13.26 -0.09 -5.00
C MET A 48 12.55 1.16 -4.45
N LEU A 49 12.18 1.16 -3.17
CA LEU A 49 11.62 2.33 -2.48
C LEU A 49 12.67 3.44 -2.34
N GLU A 50 13.88 3.15 -1.83
CA GLU A 50 14.98 4.12 -1.70
C GLU A 50 15.32 4.79 -3.05
N ASN A 51 15.31 4.01 -4.13
CA ASN A 51 15.58 4.48 -5.49
C ASN A 51 14.37 5.14 -6.17
N ARG A 52 13.20 5.14 -5.53
CA ARG A 52 11.91 5.62 -6.07
C ARG A 52 11.53 4.95 -7.40
N GLU A 53 11.79 3.66 -7.49
CA GLU A 53 11.36 2.82 -8.62
C GLU A 53 9.89 2.41 -8.52
N ILE A 54 9.32 2.41 -7.31
CA ILE A 54 7.91 2.15 -7.06
C ILE A 54 7.17 3.48 -7.13
N GLU A 55 6.24 3.61 -8.06
CA GLU A 55 5.57 4.86 -8.41
C GLU A 55 4.52 5.28 -7.38
N ALA A 56 3.81 4.31 -6.81
CA ALA A 56 2.81 4.56 -5.79
C ALA A 56 2.59 3.35 -4.88
N LEU A 57 2.10 3.66 -3.67
CA LEU A 57 1.61 2.73 -2.68
C LEU A 57 0.09 2.75 -2.67
N PHE A 58 -0.53 1.60 -2.83
CA PHE A 58 -1.96 1.40 -2.65
C PHE A 58 -2.16 0.69 -1.32
N ILE A 59 -3.02 1.24 -0.45
CA ILE A 59 -3.47 0.52 0.74
C ILE A 59 -4.88 0.00 0.47
N SER A 60 -5.04 -1.31 0.47
CA SER A 60 -6.32 -1.96 0.20
C SER A 60 -7.37 -1.57 1.25
N HIS A 61 -7.00 -1.59 2.53
CA HIS A 61 -7.83 -1.21 3.67
C HIS A 61 -6.98 -1.08 4.94
N GLU A 62 -7.54 -0.49 6.02
CA GLU A 62 -6.77 -0.14 7.23
C GLU A 62 -6.66 -1.25 8.29
N HIS A 63 -6.68 -2.53 7.88
CA HIS A 63 -6.40 -3.63 8.81
C HIS A 63 -4.93 -3.78 9.14
N PHE A 64 -4.69 -4.40 10.30
CA PHE A 64 -3.38 -4.54 10.90
C PHE A 64 -2.39 -5.30 10.02
N ASP A 65 -2.85 -6.29 9.26
CA ASP A 65 -2.04 -7.13 8.38
C ASP A 65 -1.71 -6.49 7.03
N HIS A 66 -2.40 -5.42 6.65
CA HIS A 66 -2.18 -4.69 5.39
C HIS A 66 -1.49 -3.34 5.61
N PHE A 67 -1.83 -2.66 6.70
CA PHE A 67 -1.53 -1.24 6.86
C PHE A 67 -0.51 -0.94 7.94
N TRP A 68 -0.40 -1.76 9.00
CA TRP A 68 0.39 -1.36 10.17
C TRP A 68 1.88 -1.33 9.91
N GLY A 69 2.40 -2.11 8.96
CA GLY A 69 3.82 -2.03 8.59
C GLY A 69 4.23 -0.74 7.87
N LEU A 70 3.31 0.22 7.67
CA LEU A 70 3.53 1.49 6.96
C LEU A 70 4.80 2.26 7.38
N PRO A 71 5.17 2.39 8.68
CA PRO A 71 6.41 3.06 9.07
C PRO A 71 7.66 2.47 8.40
N VAL A 72 7.66 1.18 8.06
CA VAL A 72 8.78 0.54 7.36
C VAL A 72 8.84 0.98 5.90
N THR A 73 7.70 1.05 5.21
CA THR A 73 7.66 1.57 3.83
C THR A 73 8.13 3.02 3.78
N LEU A 74 7.64 3.85 4.71
CA LEU A 74 7.96 5.29 4.75
C LEU A 74 9.36 5.60 5.27
N LYS A 75 10.00 4.65 5.97
CA LYS A 75 11.44 4.72 6.29
C LYS A 75 12.28 4.75 5.00
N TYR A 76 11.87 4.04 3.95
CA TYR A 76 12.60 3.96 2.68
C TYR A 76 12.17 5.03 1.68
N ASP A 77 10.86 5.30 1.55
CA ASP A 77 10.36 6.46 0.79
C ASP A 77 9.22 7.18 1.54
N PRO A 78 9.52 8.25 2.30
CA PRO A 78 8.48 9.02 2.99
C PRO A 78 7.63 9.86 2.03
N THR A 79 8.05 10.00 0.77
CA THR A 79 7.43 10.88 -0.23
C THR A 79 6.57 10.17 -1.26
N ILE A 80 6.52 8.83 -1.23
CA ILE A 80 5.74 8.01 -2.16
C ILE A 80 4.29 8.50 -2.26
N THR A 81 3.68 8.49 -3.45
CA THR A 81 2.24 8.81 -3.55
C THR A 81 1.44 7.64 -3.00
N MET A 82 0.48 7.91 -2.12
CA MET A 82 -0.37 6.89 -1.50
C MET A 82 -1.81 6.99 -2.00
N TYR A 83 -2.40 5.87 -2.37
CA TYR A 83 -3.81 5.72 -2.69
C TYR A 83 -4.50 4.93 -1.58
N ILE A 84 -5.60 5.47 -1.05
CA ILE A 84 -6.40 4.85 0.01
C ILE A 84 -7.89 4.94 -0.34
N PRO A 85 -8.73 3.97 0.09
CA PRO A 85 -10.18 4.14 0.07
C PRO A 85 -10.63 5.44 0.76
N GLU A 86 -11.63 6.11 0.19
CA GLU A 86 -12.22 7.32 0.81
C GLU A 86 -12.85 7.07 2.18
N GLY A 87 -13.18 5.80 2.48
CA GLY A 87 -13.75 5.33 3.73
C GLY A 87 -12.79 5.24 4.93
N PHE A 88 -11.50 5.55 4.75
CA PHE A 88 -10.51 5.54 5.83
C PHE A 88 -10.95 6.39 7.03
N TYR A 89 -10.86 5.81 8.22
CA TYR A 89 -11.18 6.51 9.46
C TYR A 89 -10.16 7.62 9.79
N PRO A 90 -10.55 8.65 10.56
CA PRO A 90 -9.63 9.67 11.03
C PRO A 90 -8.37 9.12 11.72
N GLU A 91 -8.49 8.02 12.45
CA GLU A 91 -7.40 7.32 13.13
C GLU A 91 -6.39 6.75 12.12
N GLY A 92 -6.85 6.11 11.03
CA GLY A 92 -5.98 5.64 9.96
C GLY A 92 -5.26 6.80 9.26
N LEU A 93 -5.97 7.91 9.01
CA LEU A 93 -5.36 9.12 8.44
C LEU A 93 -4.31 9.75 9.37
N GLN A 94 -4.55 9.71 10.68
CA GLN A 94 -3.58 10.16 11.68
C GLN A 94 -2.36 9.24 11.71
N TYR A 95 -2.57 7.91 11.63
CA TYR A 95 -1.47 6.94 11.56
C TYR A 95 -0.58 7.15 10.34
N ILE A 96 -1.12 7.53 9.17
CA ILE A 96 -0.32 7.90 7.99
C ILE A 96 0.64 9.06 8.32
N LYS A 97 0.15 10.09 9.02
CA LYS A 97 0.97 11.24 9.43
C LYS A 97 2.02 10.85 10.46
N ASP A 98 1.61 10.10 11.48
CA ASP A 98 2.48 9.67 12.58
C ASP A 98 3.58 8.70 12.09
N SER A 99 3.29 7.93 11.03
CA SER A 99 4.26 7.08 10.34
C SER A 99 5.28 7.87 9.50
N GLY A 100 5.15 9.20 9.42
CA GLY A 100 6.14 10.10 8.79
C GLY A 100 5.89 10.39 7.31
N HIS A 101 4.68 10.16 6.80
CA HIS A 101 4.37 10.41 5.39
C HIS A 101 4.46 11.90 5.04
N LYS A 102 5.13 12.19 3.93
CA LYS A 102 5.33 13.54 3.37
C LYS A 102 4.86 13.65 1.92
N GLY A 103 4.39 12.54 1.36
CA GLY A 103 3.89 12.45 -0.01
C GLY A 103 2.45 12.93 -0.16
N LYS A 104 1.90 12.68 -1.35
CA LYS A 104 0.50 12.96 -1.67
C LYS A 104 -0.37 11.77 -1.29
N VAL A 105 -1.44 12.02 -0.54
CA VAL A 105 -2.50 11.03 -0.29
C VAL A 105 -3.68 11.29 -1.22
N ILE A 106 -4.05 10.29 -2.01
CA ILE A 106 -5.18 10.29 -2.93
C ILE A 106 -6.27 9.38 -2.35
N LYS A 107 -7.43 9.96 -2.05
CA LYS A 107 -8.61 9.22 -1.63
C LYS A 107 -9.36 8.71 -2.86
N VAL A 108 -9.54 7.40 -2.94
CA VAL A 108 -10.15 6.69 -4.07
C VAL A 108 -11.62 6.42 -3.74
N LYS A 109 -12.50 6.80 -4.67
CA LYS A 109 -13.96 6.65 -4.49
C LYS A 109 -14.39 5.21 -4.73
N ALA A 110 -15.54 4.85 -4.15
CA ALA A 110 -16.22 3.59 -4.46
C ALA A 110 -16.40 3.38 -5.99
N GLY A 111 -16.16 2.15 -6.46
CA GLY A 111 -16.26 1.78 -7.88
C GLY A 111 -14.92 1.74 -8.62
N LEU A 112 -14.98 1.77 -9.96
CA LEU A 112 -13.82 1.64 -10.84
C LEU A 112 -13.08 2.98 -11.03
N ASN A 113 -11.78 2.97 -10.79
CA ASN A 113 -10.89 4.13 -10.84
C ASN A 113 -9.66 3.80 -11.72
N PRO A 114 -9.63 4.22 -12.99
CA PRO A 114 -8.48 4.00 -13.87
C PRO A 114 -7.20 4.63 -13.30
N VAL A 115 -6.08 3.89 -13.32
CA VAL A 115 -4.76 4.36 -12.85
C VAL A 115 -3.89 4.71 -14.05
N ILE A 116 -3.67 3.74 -14.94
CA ILE A 116 -2.99 3.86 -16.23
C ILE A 116 -3.68 2.96 -17.27
N PRO A 117 -3.41 3.10 -18.58
CA PRO A 117 -3.95 2.17 -19.56
C PRO A 117 -3.66 0.70 -19.18
N GLY A 118 -4.71 -0.11 -19.06
CA GLY A 118 -4.61 -1.53 -18.70
C GLY A 118 -4.59 -1.83 -17.19
N MET A 119 -4.61 -0.82 -16.32
CA MET A 119 -4.68 -1.00 -14.86
C MET A 119 -5.68 -0.03 -14.23
N ALA A 120 -6.59 -0.57 -13.41
CA ALA A 120 -7.57 0.22 -12.69
C ALA A 120 -7.68 -0.29 -11.26
N SER A 121 -7.97 0.61 -10.33
CA SER A 121 -8.34 0.23 -8.98
C SER A 121 -9.85 0.14 -8.83
N PHE A 122 -10.35 -0.83 -8.08
CA PHE A 122 -11.77 -0.90 -7.72
C PHE A 122 -11.94 -0.85 -6.20
N VAL A 123 -12.77 0.08 -5.71
CA VAL A 123 -13.08 0.18 -4.27
C VAL A 123 -14.48 -0.37 -4.02
N PHE A 124 -14.57 -1.44 -3.24
CA PHE A 124 -15.82 -2.01 -2.76
C PHE A 124 -16.28 -1.25 -1.52
N ALA A 125 -17.44 -0.57 -1.60
CA ALA A 125 -18.04 0.14 -0.48
C ALA A 125 -18.78 -0.81 0.47
N ILE A 126 -18.03 -1.65 1.17
CA ILE A 126 -18.56 -2.68 2.07
C ILE A 126 -17.91 -2.57 3.46
N PRO A 127 -18.65 -2.91 4.53
CA PRO A 127 -18.04 -3.12 5.82
C PRO A 127 -17.25 -4.44 5.78
N ILE A 128 -16.04 -4.41 6.32
CA ILE A 128 -15.23 -5.59 6.58
C ILE A 128 -15.02 -5.71 8.10
N ILE A 129 -14.33 -6.77 8.54
CA ILE A 129 -14.12 -7.06 9.97
C ILE A 129 -13.45 -5.87 10.70
N CYS A 130 -13.44 -5.87 12.03
CA CYS A 130 -12.72 -4.86 12.83
C CYS A 130 -13.11 -3.40 12.54
N ARG A 131 -14.40 -3.14 12.18
CA ARG A 131 -14.94 -1.79 11.95
C ARG A 131 -14.22 -1.04 10.82
N VAL A 132 -13.76 -1.72 9.77
CA VAL A 132 -13.21 -1.05 8.58
C VAL A 132 -14.26 -1.00 7.47
N TYR A 133 -14.25 0.07 6.68
CA TYR A 133 -15.19 0.27 5.58
C TYR A 133 -14.44 0.65 4.31
N GLY A 134 -14.67 -0.12 3.24
CA GLY A 134 -13.93 0.02 1.99
C GLY A 134 -12.84 -1.04 1.86
N GLU A 135 -12.81 -1.70 0.70
CA GLU A 135 -11.73 -2.60 0.30
C GLU A 135 -11.31 -2.23 -1.13
N GLN A 136 -10.03 -1.94 -1.32
CA GLN A 136 -9.47 -1.53 -2.61
C GLN A 136 -8.68 -2.68 -3.24
N SER A 137 -9.08 -3.04 -4.46
CA SER A 137 -8.39 -4.00 -5.34
C SER A 137 -7.72 -3.28 -6.51
N LEU A 138 -6.75 -3.94 -7.13
CA LEU A 138 -6.05 -3.53 -8.35
C LEU A 138 -6.22 -4.57 -9.46
#